data_AF-A0A934M0X3-F1
#
_entry.id   AF-A0A934M0X3-F1
#
_cell.length_a   1.000
_cell.length_b   1.000
_cell.length_c   1.000
_cell.angle_alpha   90.00
_cell.angle_beta   90.00
_cell.angle_gamma   90.00
#
_symmetry.space_group_name_H-M   'P 1'
#
loop_
_entity.id
_entity.type
_entity.pdbx_description
1 polymer ?
#
loop_
_entity_poly.entity_id
_entity_poly.type
_entity_poly.pdbx_seq_one_letter_code
_entity_poly.pdbx_strand_id
1 'polypeptide(L)' 'MIKEAALNVSGVKNINTVRAHFVGSFIHVEIHIEVDKLLPTLDSHAIGKQVERGVESLKAIEKAFVHIDPV' A
#
# COMPACT_ATOMS: atom_id res chain seq x y z
N MET A 1 9.34 5.69 -5.93
CA MET A 1 8.60 4.60 -6.63
C MET A 1 7.56 3.90 -5.75
N ILE A 2 7.83 2.79 -5.03
CA ILE A 2 6.77 2.09 -4.25
C ILE A 2 6.20 2.96 -3.12
N LYS A 3 7.08 3.48 -2.24
CA LYS A 3 6.66 4.36 -1.14
C LYS A 3 5.90 5.59 -1.63
N GLU A 4 6.38 6.18 -2.72
CA GLU A 4 5.79 7.36 -3.33
C GLU A 4 4.40 7.07 -3.93
N ALA A 5 4.24 5.95 -4.64
CA ALA A 5 2.94 5.51 -5.15
C ALA A 5 1.91 5.33 -4.03
N ALA A 6 2.34 4.80 -2.88
CA ALA A 6 1.49 4.65 -1.70
C ALA A 6 1.21 6.00 -0.99
N LEU A 7 2.22 6.86 -0.79
CA LEU A 7 2.05 8.18 -0.14
C LEU A 7 1.20 9.15 -0.96
N ASN A 8 1.12 8.97 -2.28
CA ASN A 8 0.26 9.79 -3.14
C ASN A 8 -1.24 9.48 -2.98
N VAL A 9 -1.60 8.42 -2.26
CA VAL A 9 -3.01 8.10 -1.96
C VAL A 9 -3.50 8.96 -0.79
N SER A 10 -4.54 9.75 -1.05
CA SER A 10 -5.19 10.56 -0.02
C SER A 10 -5.66 9.71 1.16
N GLY A 11 -5.32 10.13 2.37
CA GLY A 11 -5.65 9.41 3.62
C GLY A 11 -4.53 8.53 4.16
N VAL A 12 -3.46 8.28 3.39
CA VAL A 12 -2.22 7.68 3.91
C VAL A 12 -1.44 8.75 4.68
N LYS A 13 -1.27 8.55 5.99
CA LYS A 13 -0.49 9.44 6.86
C LYS A 13 1.00 9.15 6.79
N ASN A 14 1.36 7.87 6.72
CA ASN A 14 2.75 7.42 6.73
C ASN A 14 2.87 5.98 6.20
N ILE A 15 4.11 5.52 6.03
CA ILE A 15 4.44 4.14 5.67
C ILE A 15 5.46 3.61 6.67
N ASN A 16 5.09 2.57 7.40
CA ASN A 16 5.95 1.96 8.40
C ASN A 16 6.98 1.02 7.74
N THR A 17 6.52 0.09 6.90
CA THR A 17 7.36 -0.95 6.30
C THR A 17 7.04 -1.15 4.83
N VAL A 18 8.08 -1.39 4.03
CA VAL A 18 7.97 -1.89 2.64
C VAL A 18 8.94 -3.05 2.48
N ARG A 19 8.43 -4.19 2.03
CA ARG A 19 9.22 -5.36 1.64
C ARG A 19 8.89 -5.73 0.21
N ALA A 20 9.90 -6.06 -0.56
CA ALA A 20 9.75 -6.50 -1.94
C ALA A 20 10.55 -7.79 -2.13
N HIS A 21 9.97 -8.79 -2.77
CA HIS A 21 10.64 -10.04 -3.07
C HIS A 21 10.32 -10.49 -4.50
N PHE A 22 11.31 -11.13 -5.12
CA PHE A 22 11.15 -11.67 -6.48
C PHE A 22 10.36 -12.97 -6.46
N VAL A 23 9.41 -13.08 -7.38
CA VAL A 23 8.63 -14.28 -7.68
C VAL A 23 8.74 -14.53 -9.18
N GLY A 24 9.64 -15.44 -9.55
CA GLY A 24 10.03 -15.61 -10.96
C GLY A 24 10.62 -14.32 -11.53
N SER A 25 9.97 -13.78 -12.57
CA SER A 25 10.33 -12.51 -13.22
C SER A 25 9.62 -11.28 -12.64
N PHE A 26 8.74 -11.46 -11.65
CA PHE A 26 7.92 -10.39 -11.07
C PHE A 26 8.35 -10.07 -9.64
N ILE A 27 7.84 -8.96 -9.12
CA ILE A 27 8.03 -8.55 -7.73
C ILE A 27 6.67 -8.60 -7.02
N HIS A 28 6.66 -9.19 -5.83
CA HIS A 28 5.57 -9.07 -4.87
C HIS A 28 5.99 -8.11 -3.76
N VAL A 29 5.07 -7.23 -3.37
CA VAL A 29 5.32 -6.18 -2.38
C VAL A 29 4.39 -6.34 -1.20
N GLU A 30 4.95 -6.26 0.00
CA GLU A 30 4.20 -6.12 1.25
C GLU A 30 4.46 -4.71 1.81
N ILE A 31 3.39 -3.98 2.10
CA ILE A 31 3.45 -2.59 2.57
C ILE A 31 2.52 -2.38 3.77
N HIS A 32 2.99 -1.64 4.76
CA HIS A 32 2.22 -1.20 5.92
C HIS A 32 1.99 0.30 5.83
N ILE A 33 0.73 0.71 5.72
CA ILE A 33 0.32 2.11 5.69
C ILE A 33 -0.33 2.51 7.01
N GLU A 34 -0.10 3.74 7.42
CA GLU A 34 -0.74 4.33 8.59
C GLU A 34 -1.89 5.24 8.14
N VAL A 35 -3.07 5.06 8.74
CA VAL A 35 -4.27 5.88 8.46
C VAL A 35 -4.87 6.42 9.76
N ASP A 36 -5.77 7.38 9.67
CA ASP A 36 -6.46 7.91 10.85
C ASP A 36 -7.27 6.83 11.57
N LYS A 37 -7.01 6.63 12.87
CA LYS A 37 -7.76 5.66 13.70
C LYS A 37 -9.25 5.94 13.84
N LEU A 38 -9.71 7.15 13.53
CA LEU A 38 -11.14 7.52 13.55
C LEU A 38 -11.84 7.24 12.21
N LEU A 39 -11.13 6.77 11.19
CA LEU A 39 -11.76 6.41 9.92
C LEU A 39 -12.67 5.18 10.10
N PRO A 40 -13.88 5.21 9.51
CA PRO A 40 -14.67 4.00 9.33
C PRO A 40 -13.86 2.92 8.62
N THR A 41 -14.04 1.65 9.03
CA THR A 41 -13.36 0.50 8.42
C THR A 41 -13.56 0.43 6.89
N LEU A 42 -14.71 0.89 6.40
CA LEU A 42 -14.99 0.96 4.97
C LEU A 42 -14.04 1.92 4.24
N ASP A 43 -13.78 3.08 4.84
CA ASP A 43 -12.95 4.13 4.24
C ASP A 43 -11.47 3.75 4.30
N SER A 44 -11.02 3.18 5.43
CA SER A 44 -9.66 2.65 5.54
C SER A 44 -9.42 1.51 4.55
N HIS A 45 -10.38 0.60 4.37
CA HIS A 45 -10.32 -0.43 3.34
C HIS A 45 -10.23 0.17 1.93
N ALA A 46 -11.01 1.21 1.62
CA ALA A 46 -10.97 1.88 0.33
C ALA A 46 -9.61 2.55 0.07
N ILE A 47 -8.97 3.13 1.09
CA ILE A 47 -7.59 3.65 1.00
C ILE A 47 -6.62 2.50 0.70
N GLY A 48 -6.71 1.38 1.42
CA GLY A 48 -5.88 0.20 1.18
C GLY A 48 -5.98 -0.32 -0.27
N LYS A 49 -7.19 -0.40 -0.81
CA LYS A 49 -7.42 -0.80 -2.22
C LYS A 49 -6.84 0.20 -3.23
N GLN A 50 -6.85 1.50 -2.91
CA GLN A 50 -6.23 2.51 -3.76
C GLN A 50 -4.70 2.40 -3.74
N VAL A 51 -4.10 2.16 -2.56
CA VAL A 51 -2.67 1.91 -2.43
C VAL A 51 -2.26 0.65 -3.19
N GLU A 52 -3.00 -0.45 -3.05
CA GLU A 52 -2.75 -1.69 -3.80
C GLU A 52 -2.68 -1.42 -5.30
N ARG A 53 -3.72 -0.78 -5.86
CA ARG A 53 -3.78 -0.44 -7.30
C ARG A 53 -2.65 0.50 -7.73
N GLY A 54 -2.33 1.51 -6.91
CA GLY A 54 -1.25 2.45 -7.19
C GLY A 54 0.11 1.76 -7.25
N VAL A 55 0.38 0.84 -6.32
CA VAL A 55 1.62 0.07 -6.29
C VAL A 55 1.67 -0.96 -7.42
N GLU A 56 0.58 -1.70 -7.68
CA GLU A 56 0.49 -2.69 -8.77
C GLU A 56 0.54 -2.04 -10.18
N SER A 57 0.33 -0.71 -10.29
CA SER A 57 0.51 0.00 -11.57
C SER A 57 1.97 0.10 -12.02
N LEU A 58 2.93 -0.17 -11.12
CA LEU A 58 4.35 -0.17 -11.43
C LEU A 58 4.71 -1.45 -12.19
N LYS A 59 5.25 -1.31 -13.41
CA LYS A 59 5.46 -2.40 -14.39
C LYS A 59 6.12 -3.69 -13.85
N ALA A 60 6.97 -3.62 -12.84
CA ALA A 60 7.68 -4.78 -12.27
C ALA A 60 6.91 -5.49 -11.14
N ILE A 61 5.83 -4.90 -10.65
CA ILE A 61 5.07 -5.39 -9.50
C ILE A 61 3.83 -6.11 -10.01
N GLU A 62 3.73 -7.40 -9.70
CA GLU A 62 2.55 -8.20 -10.03
C GLU A 62 1.50 -8.15 -8.91
N LYS A 63 1.95 -8.10 -7.65
CA LYS A 63 1.07 -8.14 -6.49
C LYS A 63 1.53 -7.22 -5.38
N ALA A 64 0.59 -6.51 -4.77
CA ALA A 64 0.80 -5.75 -3.53
C ALA A 64 -0.12 -6.25 -2.40
N PHE A 65 0.44 -6.45 -1.21
CA PHE A 65 -0.27 -6.78 0.02
C PHE A 65 -0.19 -5.58 0.95
N VAL A 66 -1.34 -4.97 1.25
CA VAL A 66 -1.43 -3.74 2.04
C VAL A 66 -1.99 -4.06 3.42
N HIS A 67 -1.17 -3.87 4.45
CA HIS A 67 -1.60 -3.84 5.84
C HIS A 67 -1.90 -2.40 6.25
N ILE A 68 -2.97 -2.21 7.02
CA ILE A 68 -3.45 -0.90 7.44
C ILE A 68 -3.35 -0.81 8.96
N ASP A 69 -2.52 0.11 9.42
CA ASP A 69 -2.28 0.36 10.84
C ASP A 69 -3.00 1.67 11.24
N PRO A 70 -3.93 1.65 12.21
CA PRO A 70 -4.56 2.87 12.71
C PRO A 70 -3.62 3.61 13.66
N VAL A 71 -3.44 4.92 13.45
CA VAL A 71 -2.62 5.82 14.30
C VAL A 71 -3.38 7.06 14.78
#